data_AF-A0A7R9T0D9-F1
#
_entry.id   AF-A0A7R9T0D9-F1
#
_cell.length_a   1.000
_cell.length_b   1.000
_cell.length_c   1.000
_cell.angle_alpha   90.00
_cell.angle_beta   90.00
_cell.angle_gamma   90.00
#
_symmetry.space_group_name_H-M   'P 1'
#
loop_
_entity.id
_entity.type
_entity.pdbx_description
1 polymer ?
#
loop_
_entity_poly.entity_id
_entity_poly.type
_entity_poly.pdbx_seq_one_letter_code
_entity_poly.pdbx_strand_id
1 'polypeptide(L)'
;EMYERINARDVDGALACVDENVVYEDFNFPAPFRGKAAVKKLFEESCEGIPDDLTFVIDASTCGGDAVGLTWHVELMGEAFPNARGCSFYRVDETNGKLVYARDCVESPLKPGEASFGIIRLVAPLVKKQIAAKRGEGGGGDGAVETAKSSSSDAGGNALVSAAFWLAGAAYWYVLLLSP
;
A
#
# COMPACT_ATOMS: atom_id res chain seq x y z
N GLU A 1 8.53 -22.07 5.13
CA GLU A 1 7.38 -22.83 4.59
C GLU A 1 6.55 -22.04 3.57
N MET A 2 5.71 -21.06 3.94
CA MET A 2 4.82 -20.40 2.95
C MET A 2 5.56 -19.84 1.73
N TYR A 3 6.65 -19.09 1.93
CA TYR A 3 7.48 -18.56 0.83
C TYR A 3 8.12 -19.65 -0.03
N GLU A 4 8.51 -20.79 0.54
CA GLU A 4 9.06 -21.91 -0.22
C GLU A 4 7.99 -22.53 -1.12
N ARG A 5 6.74 -22.63 -0.63
CA ARG A 5 5.59 -23.09 -1.42
C ARG A 5 5.27 -22.12 -2.56
N ILE A 6 5.26 -20.81 -2.28
CA ILE A 6 5.05 -19.77 -3.31
C ILE A 6 6.16 -19.81 -4.37
N ASN A 7 7.42 -19.94 -3.96
CA ASN A 7 8.56 -20.09 -4.87
C ASN A 7 8.46 -21.38 -5.70
N ALA A 8 7.88 -22.45 -5.16
CA ALA A 8 7.62 -23.69 -5.88
C ALA A 8 6.31 -23.66 -6.72
N ARG A 9 5.62 -22.52 -6.78
CA ARG A 9 4.30 -22.35 -7.42
C ARG A 9 3.23 -23.31 -6.87
N ASP A 10 3.40 -23.77 -5.63
CA ASP A 10 2.49 -24.66 -4.91
C ASP A 10 1.47 -23.84 -4.12
N VAL A 11 0.45 -23.33 -4.83
CA VAL A 11 -0.63 -22.51 -4.23
C VAL A 11 -1.37 -23.27 -3.13
N ASP A 12 -1.69 -24.55 -3.36
CA ASP A 12 -2.43 -25.36 -2.39
C ASP A 12 -1.62 -25.59 -1.12
N GLY A 13 -0.32 -25.87 -1.26
CA GLY A 13 0.60 -25.98 -0.13
C GLY A 13 0.81 -24.66 0.60
N ALA A 14 0.89 -23.53 -0.10
CA ALA A 14 0.95 -22.21 0.53
C ALA A 14 -0.34 -21.91 1.32
N LEU A 15 -1.50 -22.24 0.75
CA LEU A 15 -2.79 -22.08 1.42
C LEU A 15 -2.97 -23.00 2.64
N ALA A 16 -2.24 -24.11 2.74
CA ALA A 16 -2.27 -24.93 3.95
C ALA A 16 -1.81 -24.15 5.19
N CYS A 17 -0.91 -23.18 5.01
CA CYS A 17 -0.43 -22.27 6.05
C CYS A 17 -1.41 -21.15 6.41
N VAL A 18 -2.53 -20.99 5.68
CA VAL A 18 -3.42 -19.81 5.78
C VAL A 18 -4.71 -20.15 6.53
N ASP A 19 -5.09 -19.28 7.47
CA ASP A 19 -6.34 -19.40 8.22
C ASP A 19 -7.56 -19.06 7.35
N GLU A 20 -8.72 -19.63 7.67
CA GLU A 20 -9.96 -19.40 6.91
C GLU A 20 -10.37 -17.92 6.91
N ASN A 21 -10.14 -17.22 8.03
CA ASN A 21 -10.55 -15.83 8.24
C ASN A 21 -9.38 -14.83 8.14
N VAL A 22 -8.30 -15.20 7.46
CA VAL A 22 -7.10 -14.36 7.30
C VAL A 22 -7.43 -12.96 6.79
N VAL A 23 -6.68 -11.96 7.28
CA VAL A 23 -6.65 -10.63 6.67
C VAL A 23 -5.25 -10.40 6.10
N TYR A 24 -5.16 -10.23 4.79
CA TYR A 24 -3.90 -10.01 4.09
C TYR A 24 -3.88 -8.61 3.49
N GLU A 25 -2.95 -7.79 3.95
CA GLU A 25 -2.69 -6.43 3.48
C GLU A 25 -1.42 -6.40 2.64
N ASP A 26 -1.55 -6.60 1.34
CA ASP A 26 -0.47 -6.27 0.43
C ASP A 26 -0.64 -4.82 -0.01
N PHE A 27 0.33 -3.97 0.36
CA PHE A 27 0.30 -2.55 0.02
C PHE A 27 0.51 -2.27 -1.46
N ASN A 28 0.61 -3.28 -2.33
CA ASN A 28 0.40 -3.15 -3.77
C ASN A 28 -1.08 -3.00 -4.18
N PHE A 29 -2.01 -3.25 -3.26
CA PHE A 29 -3.44 -3.22 -3.53
C PHE A 29 -4.15 -2.26 -2.57
N PRO A 30 -5.18 -1.53 -3.04
CA PRO A 30 -5.85 -0.49 -2.26
C PRO A 30 -6.72 -1.03 -1.11
N ALA A 31 -7.03 -2.33 -1.11
CA ALA A 31 -7.89 -2.96 -0.13
C ALA A 31 -7.31 -4.31 0.32
N PRO A 32 -7.48 -4.68 1.60
CA PRO A 32 -7.05 -5.97 2.11
C PRO A 32 -7.84 -7.13 1.47
N PHE A 33 -7.15 -8.25 1.25
CA PHE A 33 -7.77 -9.52 0.93
C PHE A 33 -8.29 -10.15 2.23
N ARG A 34 -9.59 -10.45 2.28
CA ARG A 34 -10.26 -11.00 3.46
C ARG A 34 -10.74 -12.42 3.19
N GLY A 35 -10.33 -13.32 4.07
CA GLY A 35 -10.65 -14.74 3.99
C GLY A 35 -9.75 -15.50 3.02
N LYS A 36 -9.64 -16.80 3.27
CA LYS A 36 -8.74 -17.71 2.53
C LYS A 36 -9.00 -17.74 1.03
N ALA A 37 -10.25 -17.62 0.61
CA ALA A 37 -10.62 -17.59 -0.81
C ALA A 37 -10.07 -16.35 -1.54
N ALA A 38 -9.97 -15.19 -0.87
CA ALA A 38 -9.39 -13.99 -1.46
C ALA A 38 -7.86 -14.10 -1.57
N VAL A 39 -7.22 -14.66 -0.53
CA VAL A 39 -5.77 -14.93 -0.53
C VAL A 39 -5.39 -15.99 -1.58
N LYS A 40 -6.25 -17.00 -1.80
CA LYS A 40 -6.06 -17.98 -2.89
C LYS A 40 -5.91 -17.30 -4.24
N LYS A 41 -6.81 -16.37 -4.56
CA LYS A 41 -6.75 -15.63 -5.83
C LYS A 41 -5.46 -14.81 -5.95
N LEU A 42 -5.04 -14.14 -4.86
CA LEU A 42 -3.76 -13.42 -4.82
C LEU A 42 -2.59 -14.36 -5.13
N PHE A 43 -2.56 -15.55 -4.52
CA PHE A 43 -1.49 -16.53 -4.74
C PHE A 43 -1.53 -17.13 -6.16
N GLU A 44 -2.72 -17.39 -6.71
CA GLU A 44 -2.90 -17.83 -8.09
C GLU A 44 -2.40 -16.78 -9.08
N GLU A 45 -2.82 -15.52 -8.93
CA GLU A 45 -2.35 -14.40 -9.76
C GLU A 45 -0.82 -14.24 -9.67
N SER A 46 -0.26 -14.39 -8.47
CA SER A 46 1.18 -14.35 -8.24
C SER A 46 1.91 -15.53 -8.88
N CYS A 47 1.30 -16.71 -8.97
CA CYS A 47 1.95 -17.88 -9.57
C CYS A 47 1.76 -17.96 -11.09
N GLU A 48 0.65 -17.48 -11.63
CA GLU A 48 0.36 -17.51 -13.08
C GLU A 48 1.00 -16.33 -13.84
N GLY A 49 1.10 -15.16 -13.20
CA GLY A 49 1.60 -13.94 -13.83
C GLY A 49 3.11 -13.73 -13.75
N ILE A 50 3.82 -14.57 -12.99
CA ILE A 50 5.22 -14.37 -12.61
C ILE A 50 6.09 -15.48 -13.22
N PRO A 51 7.23 -15.15 -13.85
CA PRO A 51 8.18 -16.14 -14.36
C PRO A 51 8.63 -17.16 -13.30
N ASP A 52 8.81 -18.42 -13.68
CA ASP A 52 9.21 -19.50 -12.76
C ASP A 52 10.59 -19.27 -12.10
N ASP A 53 11.44 -18.49 -12.75
CA ASP A 53 12.78 -18.11 -12.30
C ASP A 53 12.79 -16.86 -11.42
N LEU A 54 11.62 -16.33 -11.05
CA LEU A 54 11.47 -15.25 -10.08
C LEU A 54 11.15 -15.81 -8.68
N THR A 55 12.01 -15.52 -7.72
CA THR A 55 11.94 -16.09 -6.36
C THR A 55 11.98 -15.02 -5.27
N PHE A 56 11.17 -15.19 -4.24
CA PHE A 56 11.26 -14.43 -3.00
C PHE A 56 12.37 -15.00 -2.10
N VAL A 57 13.36 -14.18 -1.78
CA VAL A 57 14.48 -14.53 -0.90
C VAL A 57 14.32 -13.79 0.43
N ILE A 58 14.31 -14.55 1.52
CA ILE A 58 14.22 -14.00 2.87
C ILE A 58 15.60 -13.60 3.35
N ASP A 59 15.79 -12.30 3.61
CA ASP A 59 17.07 -11.74 4.06
C ASP A 59 17.27 -11.90 5.56
N ALA A 60 16.22 -11.62 6.33
CA ALA A 60 16.23 -11.69 7.79
C ALA A 60 14.81 -11.91 8.31
N SER A 61 14.71 -12.58 9.45
CA SER A 61 13.44 -12.78 10.14
C SER A 61 13.63 -12.71 11.65
N THR A 62 12.60 -12.26 12.35
CA THR A 62 12.48 -12.27 13.81
C THR A 62 11.08 -12.72 14.21
N CYS A 63 10.95 -13.35 15.37
CA CYS A 63 9.67 -13.79 15.91
C CYS A 63 9.55 -13.43 17.39
N GLY A 64 8.34 -13.10 17.82
CA GLY A 64 8.01 -12.84 19.23
C GLY A 64 6.55 -13.17 19.49
N GLY A 65 6.31 -14.23 20.27
CA GLY A 65 4.96 -14.78 20.48
C GLY A 65 4.34 -15.20 19.15
N ASP A 66 3.16 -14.65 18.88
CA ASP A 66 2.37 -14.92 17.68
C ASP A 66 2.75 -14.05 16.46
N ALA A 67 3.75 -13.18 16.60
CA ALA A 67 4.15 -12.22 15.57
C ALA A 67 5.50 -12.58 14.92
N VAL A 68 5.58 -12.39 13.60
CA VAL A 68 6.79 -12.60 12.80
C VAL A 68 7.05 -11.35 11.96
N GLY A 69 8.27 -10.82 12.02
CA GLY A 69 8.74 -9.76 11.14
C GLY A 69 9.85 -10.28 10.24
N LEU A 70 9.83 -9.94 8.97
CA LEU A 70 10.86 -10.37 8.02
C LEU A 70 11.13 -9.32 6.95
N THR A 71 12.33 -9.38 6.37
CA THR A 71 12.73 -8.61 5.20
C THR A 71 13.05 -9.57 4.07
N TRP A 72 12.76 -9.14 2.84
CA TRP A 72 12.97 -9.96 1.66
C TRP A 72 13.33 -9.11 0.45
N HIS A 73 13.86 -9.78 -0.55
CA HIS A 73 13.97 -9.26 -1.89
C HIS A 73 13.55 -10.33 -2.90
N VAL A 74 13.29 -9.88 -4.12
CA VAL A 74 13.02 -10.77 -5.24
C VAL A 74 14.29 -10.94 -6.05
N GLU A 75 14.58 -12.18 -6.45
CA GLU A 75 15.60 -12.50 -7.44
C GLU A 75 14.93 -12.94 -8.75
N LEU A 76 15.59 -12.67 -9.88
CA LEU A 76 15.28 -13.24 -11.18
C LEU A 76 16.54 -13.94 -11.70
N MET A 77 16.44 -15.24 -11.99
CA MET A 77 17.59 -16.07 -12.37
C MET A 77 18.75 -16.05 -11.34
N GLY A 78 18.43 -15.88 -10.06
CA GLY A 78 19.43 -15.81 -8.97
C GLY A 78 20.13 -14.47 -8.83
N GLU A 79 19.68 -13.43 -9.55
CA GLU A 79 20.18 -12.06 -9.42
C GLU A 79 19.09 -11.15 -8.83
N ALA A 80 19.48 -10.24 -7.93
CA ALA A 80 18.53 -9.35 -7.26
C ALA A 80 17.76 -8.47 -8.26
N PHE A 81 16.44 -8.54 -8.25
CA PHE A 81 15.57 -7.79 -9.14
C PHE A 81 15.47 -6.32 -8.68
N PRO A 82 15.69 -5.35 -9.58
CA PRO A 82 15.71 -3.93 -9.21
C PRO A 82 14.39 -3.46 -8.59
N ASN A 83 14.49 -2.74 -7.46
CA ASN A 83 13.36 -2.15 -6.75
C ASN A 83 12.29 -3.16 -6.26
N ALA A 84 12.64 -4.43 -6.10
CA ALA A 84 11.72 -5.46 -5.62
C ALA A 84 12.14 -6.00 -4.24
N ARG A 85 12.49 -5.08 -3.33
CA ARG A 85 12.68 -5.38 -1.91
C ARG A 85 11.37 -5.17 -1.16
N GLY A 86 11.25 -5.77 0.00
CA GLY A 86 10.11 -5.57 0.86
C GLY A 86 10.36 -5.99 2.30
N CYS A 87 9.37 -5.70 3.12
CA CYS A 87 9.28 -6.26 4.46
C CYS A 87 7.86 -6.72 4.72
N SER A 88 7.76 -7.74 5.56
CA SER A 88 6.48 -8.31 5.93
C SER A 88 6.34 -8.41 7.44
N PHE A 89 5.12 -8.20 7.90
CA PHE A 89 4.72 -8.42 9.28
C PHE A 89 3.52 -9.36 9.31
N TYR A 90 3.70 -10.51 9.96
CA TYR A 90 2.72 -11.57 10.04
C TYR A 90 2.28 -11.81 11.49
N ARG A 91 1.04 -12.26 11.64
CA ARG A 91 0.58 -12.94 12.86
C ARG A 91 0.08 -14.32 12.52
N VAL A 92 0.42 -15.27 13.38
CA VAL A 92 0.00 -16.66 13.30
C VAL A 92 -0.87 -17.02 14.49
N ASP A 93 -1.83 -17.91 14.31
CA ASP A 93 -2.56 -18.49 15.43
C ASP A 93 -1.63 -19.45 16.21
N GLU A 94 -1.47 -19.23 17.51
CA GLU A 94 -0.55 -20.04 18.34
C GLU A 94 -1.00 -21.50 18.51
N THR A 95 -2.30 -21.79 18.29
CA THR A 95 -2.86 -23.14 18.47
C THR A 95 -2.64 -24.01 17.23
N ASN A 96 -2.86 -23.45 16.05
CA ASN A 96 -2.84 -24.19 14.78
C ASN A 96 -1.69 -23.78 13.84
N GLY A 97 -0.93 -22.74 14.17
CA GLY A 97 0.22 -22.25 13.42
C GLY A 97 -0.10 -21.52 12.11
N LYS A 98 -1.39 -21.26 11.82
CA LYS A 98 -1.80 -20.65 10.55
C LYS A 98 -1.71 -19.14 10.57
N LEU A 99 -1.39 -18.57 9.42
CA LEU A 99 -1.39 -17.14 9.16
C LEU A 99 -2.81 -16.58 9.32
N VAL A 100 -3.00 -15.73 10.33
CA VAL A 100 -4.27 -15.03 10.61
C VAL A 100 -4.24 -13.58 10.14
N TYR A 101 -3.05 -13.00 10.02
CA TYR A 101 -2.85 -11.65 9.51
C TYR A 101 -1.53 -11.56 8.76
N ALA A 102 -1.55 -10.91 7.61
CA ALA A 102 -0.34 -10.52 6.90
C ALA A 102 -0.38 -9.05 6.50
N ARG A 103 0.78 -8.42 6.55
CA ARG A 103 1.04 -7.14 5.89
C ARG A 103 2.36 -7.21 5.15
N ASP A 104 2.31 -6.92 3.86
CA ASP A 104 3.49 -6.78 3.01
C ASP A 104 3.65 -5.31 2.59
N CYS A 105 4.83 -4.78 2.85
CA CYS A 105 5.25 -3.44 2.46
C CYS A 105 6.31 -3.59 1.37
N VAL A 106 5.94 -3.31 0.13
CA VAL A 106 6.84 -3.40 -1.02
C VAL A 106 7.55 -2.07 -1.23
N GLU A 107 8.82 -2.15 -1.64
CA GLU A 107 9.61 -0.98 -1.98
C GLU A 107 8.94 -0.15 -3.08
N SER A 108 8.79 1.16 -2.84
CA SER A 108 8.23 2.05 -3.85
C SER A 108 9.13 2.11 -5.10
N PRO A 109 8.55 2.02 -6.31
CA PRO A 109 9.30 2.21 -7.54
C PRO A 109 9.81 3.66 -7.67
N LEU A 110 9.10 4.63 -7.08
CA LEU A 110 9.49 6.04 -7.08
C LEU A 110 10.25 6.39 -5.80
N LYS A 111 11.50 6.83 -5.96
CA LYS A 111 12.38 7.23 -4.86
C LYS A 111 12.69 8.73 -4.95
N PRO A 112 11.81 9.61 -4.44
CA PRO A 112 12.00 11.06 -4.56
C PRO A 112 13.19 11.59 -3.74
N GLY A 113 13.79 10.77 -2.88
CA GLY A 113 14.91 11.18 -2.03
C GLY A 113 14.54 12.42 -1.19
N GLU A 114 15.43 13.42 -1.19
CA GLU A 114 15.22 14.66 -0.44
C GLU A 114 14.03 15.49 -0.93
N ALA A 115 13.59 15.32 -2.19
CA ALA A 115 12.43 16.05 -2.72
C ALA A 115 11.12 15.71 -1.97
N SER A 116 11.05 14.52 -1.36
CA SER A 116 9.92 14.12 -0.50
C SER A 116 9.64 15.13 0.61
N PHE A 117 10.69 15.70 1.22
CA PHE A 117 10.55 16.67 2.29
C PHE A 117 9.92 17.98 1.81
N GLY A 118 10.23 18.39 0.58
CA GLY A 118 9.62 19.57 -0.04
C GLY A 118 8.12 19.39 -0.23
N ILE A 119 7.71 18.22 -0.76
CA ILE A 119 6.29 17.86 -0.95
C ILE A 119 5.55 17.86 0.39
N ILE A 120 6.11 17.20 1.42
CA ILE A 120 5.48 17.13 2.75
C ILE A 120 5.31 18.54 3.35
N ARG A 121 6.33 19.40 3.26
CA ARG A 121 6.25 20.78 3.78
C ARG A 121 5.16 21.59 3.10
N LEU A 122 4.93 21.39 1.81
CA LEU A 122 3.88 22.06 1.04
C LEU A 122 2.48 21.53 1.39
N VAL A 123 2.32 20.21 1.50
CA VAL A 123 1.00 19.55 1.62
C VAL A 123 0.52 19.47 3.07
N ALA A 124 1.40 19.31 4.05
CA ALA A 124 1.04 19.11 5.45
C ALA A 124 0.11 20.20 6.04
N PRO A 125 0.28 21.52 5.76
CA PRO A 125 -0.64 22.53 6.25
C PRO A 125 -2.08 22.36 5.72
N LEU A 126 -2.24 21.93 4.46
CA LEU A 126 -3.54 21.71 3.85
C LEU A 126 -4.23 20.48 4.44
N VAL A 127 -3.49 19.39 4.62
CA VAL A 127 -3.98 18.18 5.28
C VAL A 127 -4.42 18.47 6.71
N LYS A 128 -3.64 19.27 7.47
CA LYS A 128 -4.02 19.71 8.82
C LYS A 128 -5.35 20.47 8.83
N LYS A 129 -5.57 21.39 7.88
CA LYS A 129 -6.84 22.12 7.74
C LYS A 129 -8.01 21.19 7.44
N GLN A 130 -7.84 20.24 6.53
CA GLN A 130 -8.88 19.25 6.19
C GLN A 130 -9.24 18.35 7.38
N ILE A 131 -8.24 17.88 8.13
CA ILE A 131 -8.45 17.08 9.34
C ILE A 131 -9.20 17.91 10.39
N ALA A 132 -8.83 19.18 10.58
CA ALA A 132 -9.50 20.07 11.53
C ALA A 132 -10.97 20.35 11.12
N ALA A 133 -11.24 20.58 9.83
CA ALA A 133 -12.59 20.75 9.32
C ALA A 133 -13.46 19.51 9.55
N LYS A 134 -12.96 18.31 9.19
CA LYS A 134 -13.66 17.04 9.45
C LYS A 134 -13.94 16.80 10.94
N ARG A 135 -13.04 17.23 11.81
CA ARG A 135 -13.23 17.15 13.28
C ARG A 135 -14.23 18.18 13.81
N GLY A 136 -14.39 19.32 13.14
CA GLY A 136 -15.38 20.35 13.49
C GLY A 136 -16.79 20.05 12.98
N GLU A 137 -16.93 19.37 11.83
CA GLU A 137 -18.22 19.03 11.23
C GLU A 137 -18.97 17.87 11.91
N GLY A 138 -18.30 17.08 12.77
CA GLY A 138 -18.92 16.00 13.54
C GLY A 138 -19.80 16.44 14.73
N GLY A 139 -20.06 17.74 14.90
CA GLY A 139 -20.68 18.30 16.11
C GLY A 139 -21.88 19.23 15.93
N GLY A 140 -22.50 19.34 14.76
CA GLY A 140 -23.60 20.30 14.57
C GLY A 140 -24.57 19.90 13.48
N GLY A 141 -25.73 19.37 13.90
CA GLY A 141 -26.91 19.27 13.07
C GLY A 141 -27.61 20.62 12.91
N ASP A 142 -28.38 20.68 11.82
CA ASP A 142 -29.41 21.66 11.42
C ASP A 142 -29.02 23.06 10.92
N GLY A 143 -29.42 23.29 9.66
CA GLY A 143 -30.16 24.48 9.26
C GLY A 143 -29.35 25.69 8.79
N ALA A 144 -29.24 25.83 7.46
CA ALA A 144 -29.82 26.95 6.71
C ALA A 144 -29.07 27.15 5.38
N VAL A 145 -29.84 27.01 4.30
CA VAL A 145 -29.47 27.47 2.96
C VAL A 145 -29.52 29.00 2.96
N GLU A 146 -28.44 29.66 2.52
CA GLU A 146 -28.58 30.95 1.85
C GLU A 146 -27.52 31.16 0.78
N THR A 147 -28.00 31.65 -0.35
CA THR A 147 -27.33 31.77 -1.64
C THR A 147 -26.76 33.19 -1.83
N ALA A 148 -25.74 33.28 -2.69
CA ALA A 148 -25.21 34.48 -3.37
C ALA A 148 -24.04 35.19 -2.64
N LYS A 149 -23.01 35.73 -3.32
CA LYS A 149 -22.76 35.97 -4.74
C LYS A 149 -21.25 36.13 -4.95
N SER A 150 -20.73 35.61 -6.06
CA SER A 150 -19.35 35.81 -6.50
C SER A 150 -19.10 37.22 -7.03
N SER A 151 -17.92 37.79 -6.79
CA SER A 151 -17.33 38.82 -7.64
C SER A 151 -15.80 38.70 -7.71
N SER A 152 -15.31 38.35 -8.91
CA SER A 152 -14.08 38.79 -9.63
C SER A 152 -12.93 39.40 -8.82
N SER A 153 -11.65 39.04 -9.01
CA SER A 153 -10.87 39.03 -10.26
C SER A 153 -9.41 38.62 -9.93
N ASP A 154 -8.73 37.84 -10.79
CA ASP A 154 -7.46 38.22 -11.43
C ASP A 154 -6.98 37.07 -12.36
N ALA A 155 -6.95 37.31 -13.67
CA ALA A 155 -6.94 36.27 -14.71
C ALA A 155 -5.58 36.07 -15.42
N GLY A 156 -4.51 36.75 -15.01
CA GLY A 156 -3.23 36.73 -15.74
C GLY A 156 -2.18 35.78 -15.19
N GLY A 157 -1.84 35.90 -13.90
CA GLY A 157 -0.80 35.09 -13.25
C GLY A 157 -1.28 33.71 -12.79
N ASN A 158 -2.60 33.54 -12.71
CA ASN A 158 -3.21 32.35 -12.15
C ASN A 158 -3.21 31.16 -13.10
N ALA A 159 -3.18 31.35 -14.43
CA ALA A 159 -3.29 30.24 -15.39
C ALA A 159 -2.04 29.34 -15.41
N LEU A 160 -0.85 29.94 -15.38
CA LEU A 160 0.42 29.20 -15.35
C LEU A 160 0.65 28.53 -13.98
N VAL A 161 0.32 29.25 -12.91
CA VAL A 161 0.41 28.72 -11.54
C VAL A 161 -0.63 27.61 -11.33
N SER A 162 -1.86 27.79 -11.81
CA SER A 162 -2.89 26.75 -11.74
C SER A 162 -2.57 25.56 -12.64
N ALA A 163 -2.00 25.76 -13.83
CA ALA A 163 -1.52 24.64 -14.66
C ALA A 163 -0.38 23.87 -13.97
N ALA A 164 0.54 24.55 -13.30
CA ALA A 164 1.59 23.92 -12.51
C ALA A 164 1.01 23.17 -11.28
N PHE A 165 0.01 23.73 -10.59
CA PHE A 165 -0.69 23.04 -9.50
C PHE A 165 -1.55 21.88 -9.99
N TRP A 166 -2.15 21.98 -11.17
CA TRP A 166 -2.89 20.90 -11.80
C TRP A 166 -1.97 19.78 -12.28
N LEU A 167 -0.79 20.10 -12.82
CA LEU A 167 0.20 19.10 -13.22
C LEU A 167 0.87 18.46 -12.01
N ALA A 168 1.22 19.24 -10.97
CA ALA A 168 1.75 18.70 -9.71
C ALA A 168 0.68 17.91 -8.96
N GLY A 169 -0.57 18.37 -8.99
CA GLY A 169 -1.73 17.69 -8.42
C GLY A 169 -2.06 16.42 -9.20
N ALA A 170 -2.04 16.44 -10.53
CA ALA A 170 -2.26 15.27 -11.38
C ALA A 170 -1.09 14.29 -11.29
N ALA A 171 0.16 14.74 -11.19
CA ALA A 171 1.32 13.89 -10.94
C ALA A 171 1.26 13.30 -9.54
N TYR A 172 0.85 14.06 -8.52
CA TYR A 172 0.62 13.56 -7.16
C TYR A 172 -0.56 12.59 -7.10
N TRP A 173 -1.65 12.85 -7.82
CA TRP A 173 -2.79 11.94 -7.96
C TRP A 173 -2.43 10.69 -8.76
N TYR A 174 -1.63 10.81 -9.81
CA TYR A 174 -1.10 9.69 -10.58
C TYR A 174 -0.16 8.84 -9.74
N VAL A 175 0.69 9.50 -8.93
CA VAL A 175 1.53 8.84 -7.92
C VAL A 175 0.68 8.24 -6.80
N LEU A 176 -0.48 8.79 -6.42
CA LEU A 176 -1.37 8.18 -5.42
C LEU A 176 -2.31 7.11 -6.00
N LEU A 177 -2.54 7.09 -7.31
CA LEU A 177 -3.36 6.08 -8.00
C LEU A 177 -2.52 4.91 -8.53
N LEU A 178 -1.20 5.10 -8.68
CA LEU A 178 -0.26 4.09 -9.19
C LEU A 178 0.93 3.81 -8.26
N SER A 179 1.15 4.62 -7.22
CA SER A 179 1.78 4.11 -6.02
C SER A 179 0.64 3.56 -5.18
N PRO A 180 0.69 2.28 -4.86
CA PRO A 180 -0.45 1.57 -4.30
C PRO A 180 -0.81 2.02 -2.87
#